data_AF-A0A164MCE5-F1
#
_entry.id   AF-A0A164MCE5-F1
#
_cell.length_a   1.000
_cell.length_b   1.000
_cell.length_c   1.000
_cell.angle_alpha   90.00
_cell.angle_beta   90.00
_cell.angle_gamma   90.00
#
_symmetry.space_group_name_H-M   'P 1'
#
loop_
_entity.id
_entity.type
_entity.pdbx_description
1 polymer ?
#
loop_
_entity_poly.entity_id
_entity_poly.type
_entity_poly.pdbx_seq_one_letter_code
_entity_poly.pdbx_strand_id
1 'polypeptide(L)'
;MSANCVKDTPFHFFKQNVMTTDAEKSFHDIRLNRDEDIYIQLNFKSSFQNANYVAVLEENPYLPKHIEVNEKDRLLAERFLEESVFSFRRERLLKQIDEALDKQDQEAFHRLTAELKML
;
A
#
# COMPACT_ATOMS: atom_id res chain seq x y z
N MET A 1 8.83 -4.02 5.89
CA MET A 1 8.34 -3.49 7.18
C MET A 1 6.88 -3.14 7.04
N SER A 2 6.08 -3.31 8.09
CA SER A 2 4.63 -3.19 8.00
C SER A 2 4.05 -2.27 9.08
N ALA A 3 3.10 -1.44 8.70
CA ALA A 3 2.36 -0.56 9.60
C ALA A 3 1.19 -1.29 10.28
N ASN A 4 0.74 -0.79 11.42
CA ASN A 4 -0.36 -1.39 12.21
C ASN A 4 -1.71 -1.45 11.48
N CYS A 5 -1.84 -0.78 10.33
CA CYS A 5 -3.06 -0.75 9.52
C CYS A 5 -3.16 -1.94 8.53
N VAL A 6 -2.14 -2.79 8.44
CA VAL A 6 -2.13 -4.01 7.63
C VAL A 6 -1.81 -5.23 8.52
N LYS A 7 -2.21 -6.42 8.08
CA LYS A 7 -1.99 -7.68 8.83
C LYS A 7 -0.65 -8.34 8.52
N ASP A 8 0.18 -7.70 7.70
CA ASP A 8 1.50 -8.19 7.34
C ASP A 8 2.43 -8.23 8.55
N THR A 9 3.45 -9.09 8.47
CA THR A 9 4.43 -9.24 9.53
C THR A 9 5.20 -7.93 9.77
N PRO A 10 5.45 -7.51 11.03
CA PRO A 10 5.98 -6.18 11.32
C PRO A 10 7.36 -5.93 10.68
N PHE A 11 8.27 -6.88 10.81
CA PHE A 11 9.65 -6.73 10.38
C PHE A 11 10.24 -8.05 9.86
N HIS A 12 10.94 -7.95 8.74
CA HIS A 12 11.75 -9.01 8.16
C HIS A 12 13.01 -8.38 7.57
N PHE A 13 14.16 -9.00 7.81
CA PHE A 13 15.43 -8.66 7.21
C PHE A 13 15.99 -9.89 6.50
N PHE A 14 16.32 -9.71 5.23
CA PHE A 14 16.89 -10.74 4.37
C PHE A 14 18.33 -10.35 4.05
N LYS A 15 19.28 -11.20 4.44
CA LYS A 15 20.69 -11.08 4.09
C LYS A 15 21.15 -12.39 3.47
N GLN A 16 21.25 -12.41 2.14
CA GLN A 16 21.59 -13.60 1.36
C GLN A 16 20.69 -14.80 1.75
N ASN A 17 21.23 -15.78 2.49
CA ASN A 17 20.53 -17.00 2.88
C ASN A 17 19.92 -16.91 4.29
N VAL A 18 20.11 -15.81 5.01
CA VAL A 18 19.63 -15.62 6.38
C VAL A 18 18.42 -14.69 6.36
N MET A 19 17.32 -15.19 6.91
CA MET A 19 16.13 -14.39 7.22
C MET A 19 16.03 -14.23 8.74
N THR A 20 15.84 -13.00 9.20
CA THR A 20 15.60 -12.72 10.62
C THR A 20 14.44 -11.75 10.81
N THR A 21 13.72 -11.92 11.91
CA THR A 21 12.65 -11.01 12.35
C THR A 21 13.11 -10.11 13.49
N ASP A 22 14.36 -10.25 13.95
CA ASP A 22 14.96 -9.44 15.01
C ASP A 22 15.46 -8.11 14.43
N ALA A 23 14.74 -7.03 14.76
CA ALA A 23 15.06 -5.69 14.29
C ALA A 23 16.35 -5.14 14.90
N GLU A 24 16.68 -5.48 16.15
CA GLU A 24 17.88 -4.96 16.83
C GLU A 24 19.14 -5.54 16.22
N LYS A 25 19.14 -6.87 15.99
CA LYS A 25 20.24 -7.54 15.32
C LYS A 25 20.43 -7.06 13.89
N SER A 26 19.32 -6.85 13.17
CA SER A 26 19.35 -6.32 11.79
C SER A 26 19.88 -4.89 11.76
N PHE A 27 19.47 -4.05 12.71
CA PHE A 27 19.96 -2.68 12.84
C PHE A 27 21.46 -2.63 13.13
N HIS A 28 21.95 -3.52 13.99
CA HIS A 28 23.38 -3.65 14.27
C HIS A 28 24.17 -4.07 13.02
N ASP A 29 23.66 -5.04 12.26
CA ASP A 29 24.30 -5.53 11.03
C ASP A 29 24.35 -4.44 9.94
N ILE A 30 23.25 -3.72 9.70
CA ILE A 30 23.19 -2.60 8.75
C ILE A 30 24.18 -1.49 9.14
N ARG A 31 24.35 -1.23 10.44
CA ARG A 31 25.28 -0.20 10.92
C ARG A 31 26.74 -0.53 10.60
N LEU A 32 27.09 -1.81 10.55
CA LEU A 32 28.43 -2.32 10.24
C LEU A 32 28.67 -2.42 8.73
N ASN A 33 27.66 -2.80 7.95
CA ASN A 33 27.77 -3.02 6.51
C ASN A 33 27.15 -1.85 5.72
N ARG A 34 27.81 -0.69 5.75
CA ARG A 34 27.28 0.55 5.13
C ARG A 34 27.48 0.64 3.62
N ASP A 35 28.35 -0.18 3.08
CA ASP A 35 28.74 -0.16 1.66
C ASP A 35 27.86 -1.07 0.79
N GLU A 36 26.90 -1.77 1.39
CA GLU A 36 25.95 -2.64 0.69
C GLU A 36 24.62 -1.92 0.43
N ASP A 37 24.01 -2.17 -0.73
CA ASP A 37 22.70 -1.63 -1.07
C ASP A 37 21.59 -2.25 -0.21
N ILE A 38 20.68 -1.41 0.29
CA ILE A 38 19.57 -1.83 1.15
C ILE A 38 18.26 -1.59 0.43
N TYR A 39 17.48 -2.67 0.24
CA TYR A 39 16.18 -2.62 -0.39
C TYR A 39 15.08 -2.58 0.68
N ILE A 40 14.26 -1.54 0.66
CA ILE A 40 13.25 -1.29 1.69
C ILE A 40 11.85 -1.34 1.08
N GLN A 41 11.01 -2.22 1.62
CA GLN A 41 9.58 -2.26 1.32
C GLN A 41 8.75 -1.83 2.54
N LEU A 42 7.78 -0.94 2.32
CA LEU A 42 6.83 -0.48 3.33
C LEU A 42 5.43 -0.98 2.99
N ASN A 43 4.82 -1.73 3.91
CA ASN A 43 3.46 -2.20 3.81
C ASN A 43 2.55 -1.33 4.68
N PHE A 44 1.66 -0.57 4.06
CA PHE A 44 0.67 0.25 4.76
C PHE A 44 -0.57 0.36 3.88
N LYS A 45 -1.70 0.67 4.52
CA LYS A 45 -2.98 0.81 3.83
C LYS A 45 -2.92 1.99 2.86
N SER A 46 -3.52 1.83 1.67
CA SER A 46 -3.56 2.88 0.65
C SER A 46 -2.18 3.34 0.16
N SER A 47 -1.18 2.44 0.15
CA SER A 47 0.18 2.78 -0.27
C SER A 47 0.25 3.34 -1.69
N PHE A 48 -0.47 2.71 -2.62
CA PHE A 48 -0.65 3.15 -4.00
C PHE A 48 -1.68 4.28 -4.18
N GLN A 49 -2.02 5.03 -3.14
CA GLN A 49 -2.81 6.26 -3.28
C GLN A 49 -1.96 7.50 -2.98
N ASN A 50 -0.80 7.28 -2.36
CA ASN A 50 0.14 8.34 -2.03
C ASN A 50 1.13 8.54 -3.18
N ALA A 51 0.97 9.64 -3.92
CA ALA A 51 1.85 9.96 -5.04
C ALA A 51 3.33 10.05 -4.64
N ASN A 52 3.64 10.55 -3.43
CA ASN A 52 5.02 10.63 -2.95
C ASN A 52 5.62 9.24 -2.71
N TYR A 53 4.81 8.27 -2.26
CA TYR A 53 5.27 6.90 -2.09
C TYR A 53 5.59 6.26 -3.44
N VAL A 54 4.72 6.44 -4.44
CA VAL A 54 4.94 5.91 -5.78
C VAL A 54 6.14 6.55 -6.46
N ALA A 55 6.34 7.85 -6.26
CA ALA A 55 7.47 8.58 -6.84
C ALA A 55 8.84 8.13 -6.34
N VAL A 56 8.93 7.49 -5.16
CA VAL A 56 10.19 6.97 -4.60
C VAL A 56 10.38 5.47 -4.82
N LEU A 57 9.47 4.80 -5.53
CA LEU A 57 9.66 3.40 -5.90
C LEU A 57 10.72 3.29 -6.99
N GLU A 58 11.66 2.35 -6.79
CA GLU A 58 12.72 2.03 -7.73
C GLU A 58 12.58 0.61 -8.29
N GLU A 59 13.14 0.37 -9.47
CA GLU A 59 13.12 -0.95 -10.10
C GLU A 59 13.98 -1.93 -9.29
N ASN A 60 13.46 -3.14 -9.03
CA ASN A 60 14.19 -4.16 -8.29
C ASN A 60 15.01 -5.05 -9.25
N PRO A 61 16.36 -4.98 -9.23
CA PRO A 61 17.24 -5.69 -10.17
C PRO A 61 17.28 -7.21 -9.93
N TYR A 62 16.79 -7.69 -8.79
CA TYR A 62 16.76 -9.12 -8.43
C TYR A 62 15.46 -9.82 -8.83
N LEU A 63 14.54 -9.11 -9.49
CA LEU A 63 13.39 -9.74 -10.10
C LEU A 63 13.86 -10.67 -11.23
N PRO A 64 13.53 -11.98 -11.20
CA PRO A 64 13.88 -12.87 -12.29
C PRO A 64 13.31 -12.35 -13.61
N LYS A 65 14.18 -12.24 -14.63
CA LYS A 65 13.92 -11.63 -15.96
C LYS A 65 12.74 -12.22 -16.75
N HIS A 66 12.13 -13.30 -16.25
CA HIS A 66 10.91 -13.88 -16.82
C HIS A 66 9.64 -13.09 -16.52
N ILE A 67 9.73 -11.99 -15.76
CA ILE A 67 8.58 -11.13 -15.51
C ILE A 67 8.83 -9.81 -16.22
N GLU A 68 8.29 -9.72 -17.45
CA GLU A 68 8.39 -8.61 -18.37
C GLU A 68 8.25 -7.26 -17.66
N VAL A 69 9.38 -6.55 -17.56
CA VAL A 69 9.57 -5.28 -16.85
C VAL A 69 8.56 -4.20 -17.32
N ASN A 70 8.09 -4.28 -18.57
CA ASN A 70 7.18 -3.29 -19.16
C ASN A 70 5.71 -3.46 -18.75
N GLU A 71 5.24 -4.69 -18.50
CA GLU A 71 3.86 -4.93 -18.08
C GLU A 71 3.66 -4.65 -16.59
N LYS A 72 4.70 -4.84 -15.77
CA LYS A 72 4.63 -4.59 -14.33
C LYS A 72 4.48 -3.12 -13.99
N ASP A 73 5.24 -2.24 -14.64
CA ASP A 73 5.14 -0.80 -14.41
C ASP A 73 3.80 -0.26 -14.88
N ARG A 74 3.30 -0.76 -16.02
CA ARG A 74 1.95 -0.48 -16.49
C ARG A 74 0.89 -0.96 -15.49
N LEU A 75 1.00 -2.20 -15.01
CA LEU A 75 0.08 -2.77 -14.02
C LEU A 75 0.14 -2.00 -12.69
N LEU A 76 1.31 -1.52 -12.28
CA LEU A 76 1.48 -0.68 -11.09
C LEU A 76 0.75 0.66 -11.27
N ALA A 77 0.89 1.31 -12.43
CA ALA A 77 0.16 2.53 -12.75
C ALA A 77 -1.36 2.30 -12.85
N GLU A 78 -1.79 1.19 -13.45
CA GLU A 78 -3.21 0.81 -13.52
C GLU A 78 -3.78 0.53 -12.13
N ARG A 79 -3.09 -0.26 -11.30
CA ARG A 79 -3.47 -0.50 -9.90
C ARG A 79 -3.49 0.76 -9.07
N PHE A 80 -2.52 1.66 -9.26
CA PHE A 80 -2.48 2.96 -8.61
C PHE A 80 -3.73 3.78 -8.93
N LEU A 81 -4.10 3.82 -10.21
CA LEU A 81 -5.29 4.53 -10.66
C LEU A 81 -6.57 3.89 -10.11
N GLU A 82 -6.70 2.56 -10.19
CA GLU A 82 -7.85 1.84 -9.65
C GLU A 82 -8.02 2.06 -8.14
N GLU A 83 -6.96 1.89 -7.36
CA GLU A 83 -6.98 2.08 -5.91
C GLU A 83 -7.33 3.53 -5.55
N SER A 84 -6.75 4.51 -6.26
CA SER A 84 -7.02 5.93 -6.03
C SER A 84 -8.46 6.32 -6.36
N VAL A 85 -9.01 5.79 -7.46
CA VAL A 85 -10.41 6.03 -7.83
C VAL A 85 -11.35 5.33 -6.86
N PHE A 86 -11.04 4.11 -6.47
CA PHE A 86 -11.83 3.33 -5.52
C PHE A 86 -11.90 4.00 -4.15
N SER A 87 -10.77 4.39 -3.58
CA SER A 87 -10.76 5.06 -2.27
C SER A 87 -11.45 6.41 -2.31
N PHE A 88 -11.23 7.21 -3.36
CA PHE A 88 -11.88 8.50 -3.50
C PHE A 88 -13.41 8.35 -3.57
N ARG A 89 -13.91 7.38 -4.34
CA ARG A 89 -15.36 7.09 -4.41
C ARG A 89 -15.89 6.62 -3.06
N ARG A 90 -15.18 5.72 -2.38
CA ARG A 90 -15.56 5.20 -1.07
C ARG A 90 -15.62 6.30 -0.02
N GLU A 91 -14.60 7.15 0.08
CA GLU A 91 -14.58 8.28 1.03
C GLU A 91 -15.69 9.29 0.73
N ARG A 92 -15.92 9.58 -0.56
CA ARG A 92 -17.01 10.46 -0.98
C ARG A 92 -18.38 9.91 -0.57
N LEU A 93 -18.65 8.63 -0.80
CA LEU A 93 -19.91 8.01 -0.41
C LEU A 93 -20.09 8.01 1.10
N LEU A 94 -19.06 7.67 1.88
CA LEU A 94 -19.12 7.73 3.35
C LEU A 94 -19.47 9.14 3.83
N LYS A 95 -18.82 10.17 3.27
CA LYS A 95 -19.13 11.56 3.62
C LYS A 95 -20.57 11.95 3.29
N GLN A 96 -21.10 11.50 2.15
CA GLN A 96 -22.49 11.76 1.77
C GLN A 96 -23.50 11.00 2.62
N ILE A 97 -23.15 9.79 3.07
CA ILE A 97 -23.95 9.01 4.01
C ILE A 97 -24.04 9.74 5.35
N ASP A 98 -22.93 10.26 5.86
CA ASP A 98 -22.90 11.05 7.10
C ASP A 98 -23.74 12.33 6.96
N GLU A 99 -23.62 13.05 5.83
CA GLU A 99 -24.46 14.23 5.55
C GLU A 99 -25.95 13.89 5.44
N ALA A 100 -26.31 12.71 4.93
CA ALA A 100 -27.68 12.25 4.86
C ALA A 100 -28.24 11.92 6.26
N LEU A 101 -27.43 11.32 7.14
CA LEU A 101 -27.78 11.09 8.53
C LEU A 101 -28.03 12.40 9.28
N ASP A 102 -27.14 13.39 9.12
CA ASP A 102 -27.27 14.70 9.75
C ASP A 102 -28.56 15.43 9.34
N LYS A 103 -28.98 15.25 8.07
CA LYS A 103 -30.22 15.82 7.52
C LYS A 103 -31.45 14.95 7.74
N GLN A 104 -31.29 13.78 8.38
CA GLN A 104 -32.34 12.76 8.52
C GLN A 104 -32.98 12.33 7.19
N ASP A 105 -32.20 12.38 6.09
CA ASP A 105 -32.64 11.99 4.76
C ASP A 105 -32.49 10.47 4.58
N GLN A 106 -33.58 9.77 4.93
CA GLN A 106 -33.63 8.32 4.93
C GLN A 106 -33.52 7.72 3.51
N GLU A 107 -34.05 8.40 2.48
CA GLU A 107 -33.94 7.94 1.09
C GLU A 107 -32.52 8.06 0.56
N ALA A 108 -31.86 9.19 0.83
CA ALA A 108 -30.45 9.38 0.44
C ALA A 108 -29.55 8.37 1.15
N PHE A 109 -29.76 8.14 2.45
CA PHE A 109 -28.99 7.16 3.22
C PHE A 109 -29.09 5.75 2.63
N HIS A 110 -30.30 5.26 2.34
CA HIS A 110 -30.48 3.92 1.77
C HIS A 110 -29.87 3.78 0.38
N ARG A 111 -29.99 4.80 -0.48
CA ARG A 111 -29.39 4.80 -1.81
C ARG A 111 -27.86 4.77 -1.76
N LEU A 112 -27.26 5.69 -1.01
CA LEU A 112 -25.81 5.83 -0.89
C LEU A 112 -25.17 4.61 -0.20
N THR A 113 -25.86 4.02 0.78
CA THR A 113 -25.41 2.78 1.44
C THR A 113 -25.48 1.58 0.49
N ALA A 114 -26.49 1.51 -0.39
CA ALA A 114 -26.55 0.47 -1.42
C ALA A 114 -25.44 0.64 -2.46
N GLU A 115 -25.17 1.87 -2.87
CA GLU A 115 -24.08 2.21 -3.79
C GLU A 115 -22.71 1.86 -3.19
N LEU A 116 -22.48 2.15 -1.91
CA LEU A 116 -21.27 1.76 -1.19
C LEU A 116 -21.09 0.25 -1.10
N LYS A 117 -22.18 -0.53 -1.02
CA LYS A 117 -22.15 -2.01 -0.98
C LYS A 117 -21.89 -2.65 -2.35
N MET A 118 -22.19 -1.93 -3.44
CA MET A 118 -21.93 -2.38 -4.81
C MET A 118 -20.54 -1.99 -5.31
N LEU A 119 -19.86 -1.07 -4.62
CA LEU A 119 -18.46 -0.73 -4.83
C LEU A 119 -17.54 -1.85 -4.35
#